data_AF-A0A523ZG71-F1
#
_entry.id   AF-A0A523ZG71-F1
#
_cell.length_a   1.000
_cell.length_b   1.000
_cell.length_c   1.000
_cell.angle_alpha   90.00
_cell.angle_beta   90.00
_cell.angle_gamma   90.00
#
_symmetry.space_group_name_H-M   'P 1'
#
loop_
_entity.id
_entity.type
_entity.pdbx_description
1 polymer ?
#
loop_
_entity_poly.entity_id
_entity_poly.type
_entity_poly.pdbx_seq_one_letter_code
_entity_poly.pdbx_strand_id
1 'polypeptide(L)'
;MPTDEIPQIKPQTEVKGASKPPETAQDQPESILIPKLSKISEEAPVSKEEAKPKKKFRFNKKYKKAIIATALVFLFFILALGIPSILVYQKAKAFYETGLGVVAATQAQNLPQVKDELQKTKDSLSSLQSSFRFLSWTKFIPFFGGYTKDTQHALNAAGYGLEAAEILVATIEPYADIIGFTGVVEEEEGDGGKTTEERLDFIFKSLPDIISRLDELSGKTNQLRDEIDQINPKRYPVKVGSYEVRGKIVKGIDLIDQAADLVINGKPLIEAAPYLLGTDETRTYLIIFQNDKELRPTGGFITAYSIATVEKGKFKPVSSNDIFNLDGRFRPTIPSPEPIIK
;
A
#
# COMPACT_ATOMS: atom_id res chain seq x y z
N MET A 1 53.66 -8.97 3.38
CA MET A 1 52.87 -10.22 3.60
C MET A 1 51.39 -9.86 3.47
N PRO A 2 50.55 -10.78 2.97
CA PRO A 2 50.04 -10.61 1.61
C PRO A 2 48.81 -9.71 1.48
N THR A 3 48.74 -9.07 0.31
CA THR A 3 47.54 -8.46 -0.25
C THR A 3 46.91 -9.46 -1.22
N ASP A 4 45.70 -9.94 -0.94
CA ASP A 4 44.97 -10.80 -1.88
C ASP A 4 44.40 -9.98 -3.03
N GLU A 5 44.70 -10.39 -4.27
CA GLU A 5 44.38 -9.64 -5.48
C GLU A 5 42.97 -9.93 -6.01
N ILE A 6 42.34 -8.90 -6.59
CA ILE A 6 41.03 -9.01 -7.24
C ILE A 6 41.19 -9.76 -8.58
N PRO A 7 40.45 -10.85 -8.84
CA PRO A 7 40.59 -11.61 -10.09
C PRO A 7 40.09 -10.80 -11.30
N GLN A 8 41.03 -10.34 -12.13
CA GLN A 8 40.73 -9.59 -13.35
C GLN A 8 40.17 -10.49 -14.46
N ILE A 9 39.04 -10.10 -15.06
CA ILE A 9 38.48 -10.76 -16.24
C ILE A 9 39.27 -10.30 -17.48
N LYS A 10 39.92 -11.23 -18.19
CA LYS A 10 40.64 -10.92 -19.44
C LYS A 10 39.67 -10.73 -20.62
N PRO A 11 39.85 -9.71 -21.47
CA PRO A 11 39.07 -9.54 -22.69
C PRO A 11 39.48 -10.53 -23.79
N GLN A 12 38.60 -10.77 -24.76
CA GLN A 12 38.90 -11.50 -26.00
C GLN A 12 38.81 -10.56 -27.23
N THR A 13 39.92 -10.47 -27.95
CA THR A 13 40.14 -9.83 -29.27
C THR A 13 41.39 -10.54 -29.86
N GLU A 14 41.69 -10.66 -31.14
CA GLU A 14 41.31 -10.07 -32.46
C GLU A 14 41.26 -11.34 -33.41
N VAL A 15 40.57 -11.55 -34.55
CA VAL A 15 39.89 -10.77 -35.63
C VAL A 15 39.18 -11.74 -36.63
N LYS A 16 38.77 -11.48 -37.89
CA LYS A 16 38.69 -10.34 -38.88
C LYS A 16 37.51 -10.67 -39.84
N GLY A 17 36.94 -9.76 -40.64
CA GLY A 17 37.13 -8.32 -40.81
C GLY A 17 36.59 -7.85 -42.18
N ALA A 18 36.25 -6.55 -42.32
CA ALA A 18 35.76 -5.87 -43.54
C ALA A 18 34.39 -6.35 -44.10
N SER A 19 33.55 -5.53 -44.76
CA SER A 19 33.57 -4.08 -45.08
C SER A 19 32.14 -3.48 -45.11
N LYS A 20 32.02 -2.16 -45.35
CA LYS A 20 30.77 -1.33 -45.31
C LYS A 20 30.03 -1.23 -46.68
N PRO A 21 28.87 -0.52 -46.80
CA PRO A 21 27.83 -0.77 -47.84
C PRO A 21 27.96 0.07 -49.12
N PRO A 22 27.07 -0.13 -50.13
CA PRO A 22 25.82 0.68 -50.30
C PRO A 22 24.54 -0.22 -50.21
N GLU A 23 23.27 0.22 -50.11
CA GLU A 23 22.47 1.37 -50.63
C GLU A 23 21.68 1.07 -51.94
N THR A 24 20.36 1.34 -51.88
CA THR A 24 19.32 1.42 -52.96
C THR A 24 19.32 0.49 -54.19
N ALA A 25 18.33 -0.42 -54.20
CA ALA A 25 17.22 -0.51 -55.18
C ALA A 25 17.40 -0.92 -56.68
N GLN A 26 16.25 -1.36 -57.23
CA GLN A 26 15.84 -1.54 -58.64
C GLN A 26 16.09 -2.86 -59.41
N ASP A 27 14.96 -3.37 -59.91
CA ASP A 27 14.67 -4.03 -61.19
C ASP A 27 15.13 -5.46 -61.55
N GLN A 28 14.39 -6.01 -62.52
CA GLN A 28 14.41 -7.36 -63.10
C GLN A 28 15.09 -7.30 -64.52
N PRO A 29 14.89 -8.21 -65.52
CA PRO A 29 14.18 -9.51 -65.57
C PRO A 29 15.00 -10.61 -66.33
N GLU A 30 14.29 -11.54 -66.99
CA GLU A 30 14.71 -12.35 -68.17
C GLU A 30 15.45 -13.69 -67.95
N SER A 31 15.28 -14.73 -68.81
CA SER A 31 14.29 -14.90 -69.92
C SER A 31 14.00 -16.37 -70.35
N ILE A 32 12.72 -16.60 -70.66
CA ILE A 32 12.15 -17.26 -71.88
C ILE A 32 12.60 -18.68 -72.30
N LEU A 33 11.63 -19.58 -72.50
CA LEU A 33 11.39 -20.28 -73.79
C LEU A 33 9.96 -20.85 -73.88
N ILE A 34 9.38 -20.86 -75.10
CA ILE A 34 7.96 -21.18 -75.38
C ILE A 34 7.85 -22.09 -76.61
N PRO A 35 7.01 -23.14 -76.57
CA PRO A 35 6.28 -23.62 -77.76
C PRO A 35 4.76 -23.37 -77.67
N LYS A 36 4.08 -23.24 -78.83
CA LYS A 36 2.64 -22.96 -78.91
C LYS A 36 1.80 -24.21 -79.25
N LEU A 37 0.65 -24.31 -78.57
CA LEU A 37 -0.66 -24.80 -79.04
C LEU A 37 -0.74 -25.64 -80.33
N SER A 38 -1.32 -26.84 -80.22
CA SER A 38 -2.35 -27.30 -81.16
C SER A 38 -3.34 -28.27 -80.51
N LYS A 39 -4.43 -28.59 -81.22
CA LYS A 39 -5.68 -29.19 -80.71
C LYS A 39 -5.58 -30.70 -80.45
N ILE A 40 -6.44 -31.21 -79.56
CA ILE A 40 -7.37 -32.34 -79.81
C ILE A 40 -8.58 -32.16 -78.87
N SER A 41 -9.73 -32.72 -79.25
CA SER A 41 -10.99 -32.68 -78.50
C SER A 41 -11.62 -34.08 -78.56
N GLU A 42 -11.89 -34.70 -77.41
CA GLU A 42 -12.72 -35.90 -77.31
C GLU A 42 -13.25 -36.09 -75.87
N GLU A 43 -14.14 -37.06 -75.66
CA GLU A 43 -15.24 -36.94 -74.69
C GLU A 43 -15.08 -37.73 -73.37
N ALA A 44 -15.60 -37.12 -72.29
CA ALA A 44 -16.23 -37.76 -71.12
C ALA A 44 -15.39 -38.68 -70.19
N PRO A 45 -15.91 -39.09 -69.01
CA PRO A 45 -16.97 -38.49 -68.18
C PRO A 45 -16.46 -38.02 -66.80
N VAL A 46 -17.22 -37.16 -66.11
CA VAL A 46 -16.93 -36.75 -64.73
C VAL A 46 -17.28 -37.87 -63.74
N SER A 47 -16.27 -38.40 -63.05
CA SER A 47 -16.46 -39.29 -61.89
C SER A 47 -17.06 -38.52 -60.71
N LYS A 48 -18.17 -39.01 -60.16
CA LYS A 48 -18.75 -38.49 -58.90
C LYS A 48 -18.08 -39.22 -57.73
N GLU A 49 -17.13 -38.57 -57.07
CA GLU A 49 -16.54 -39.13 -55.85
C GLU A 49 -17.57 -39.16 -54.71
N GLU A 50 -17.95 -40.36 -54.26
CA GLU A 50 -19.03 -40.53 -53.29
C GLU A 50 -18.65 -40.06 -51.88
N ALA A 51 -19.41 -39.10 -51.36
CA ALA A 51 -19.22 -38.57 -50.01
C ALA A 51 -19.53 -39.64 -48.94
N LYS A 52 -18.47 -40.29 -48.42
CA LYS A 52 -18.53 -41.33 -47.38
C LYS A 52 -19.47 -40.91 -46.23
N PRO A 53 -20.46 -41.74 -45.86
CA PRO A 53 -21.53 -41.32 -44.96
C PRO A 53 -21.02 -41.04 -43.55
N LYS A 54 -21.16 -39.80 -43.09
CA LYS A 54 -20.87 -39.41 -41.70
C LYS A 54 -21.69 -40.28 -40.74
N LYS A 55 -21.02 -41.18 -40.00
CA LYS A 55 -21.65 -42.08 -39.01
C LYS A 55 -22.41 -41.25 -37.97
N LYS A 56 -23.74 -41.15 -38.13
CA LYS A 56 -24.63 -40.44 -37.19
C LYS A 56 -24.57 -41.16 -35.83
N PHE A 57 -23.85 -40.59 -34.87
CA PHE A 57 -23.71 -41.13 -33.52
C PHE A 57 -25.09 -41.29 -32.86
N ARG A 58 -25.62 -42.52 -32.81
CA ARG A 58 -26.94 -42.84 -32.24
C ARG A 58 -26.87 -42.86 -30.71
N PHE A 59 -26.61 -41.70 -30.10
CA PHE A 59 -26.64 -41.51 -28.66
C PHE A 59 -27.95 -42.05 -28.07
N ASN A 60 -27.83 -43.05 -27.21
CA ASN A 60 -28.96 -43.71 -26.55
C ASN A 60 -29.77 -42.71 -25.72
N LYS A 61 -31.11 -42.88 -25.64
CA LYS A 61 -32.02 -41.93 -24.97
C LYS A 61 -31.61 -41.63 -23.51
N LYS A 62 -31.04 -42.60 -22.79
CA LYS A 62 -30.49 -42.39 -21.43
C LYS A 62 -29.31 -41.40 -21.42
N TYR A 63 -28.31 -41.59 -22.30
CA TYR A 63 -27.16 -40.68 -22.38
C TYR A 63 -27.55 -39.28 -22.89
N LYS A 64 -28.53 -39.16 -23.80
CA LYS A 64 -29.06 -37.83 -24.17
C LYS A 64 -29.68 -37.10 -22.98
N LYS A 65 -30.48 -37.78 -22.15
CA LYS A 65 -31.00 -37.19 -20.90
C LYS A 65 -29.89 -36.80 -19.92
N ALA A 66 -28.87 -37.65 -19.76
CA ALA A 66 -27.72 -37.35 -18.89
C ALA A 66 -26.93 -36.12 -19.36
N ILE A 67 -26.64 -36.01 -20.67
CA ILE A 67 -25.93 -34.86 -21.26
C ILE A 67 -26.76 -33.57 -21.13
N ILE A 68 -28.08 -33.64 -21.33
CA ILE A 68 -28.97 -32.49 -21.11
C ILE A 68 -28.98 -32.09 -19.63
N ALA A 69 -29.00 -33.05 -18.71
CA ALA A 69 -28.94 -32.78 -17.27
C ALA A 69 -27.62 -32.13 -16.85
N THR A 70 -26.45 -32.63 -17.29
CA THR A 70 -25.16 -31.96 -16.99
C THR A 70 -25.03 -30.61 -17.67
N ALA A 71 -25.56 -30.44 -18.90
CA ALA A 71 -25.59 -29.13 -19.56
C ALA A 71 -26.48 -28.12 -18.80
N LEU A 72 -27.63 -28.56 -18.27
CA LEU A 72 -28.51 -27.71 -17.45
C LEU A 72 -27.88 -27.37 -16.08
N VAL A 73 -27.20 -28.32 -15.44
CA VAL A 73 -26.43 -28.05 -14.20
C VAL A 73 -25.28 -27.08 -14.47
N PHE A 74 -24.55 -27.25 -15.58
CA PHE A 74 -23.46 -26.35 -15.95
C PHE A 74 -23.96 -24.95 -16.32
N LEU A 75 -25.09 -24.85 -17.03
CA LEU A 75 -25.78 -23.58 -17.29
C LEU A 75 -26.26 -22.92 -16.00
N PHE A 76 -26.82 -23.68 -15.05
CA PHE A 76 -27.20 -23.18 -13.74
C PHE A 76 -25.99 -22.64 -12.96
N PHE A 77 -24.86 -23.35 -12.95
CA PHE A 77 -23.61 -22.84 -12.36
C PHE A 77 -23.11 -21.56 -13.05
N ILE A 78 -23.17 -21.48 -14.38
CA ILE A 78 -22.79 -20.27 -15.14
C ILE A 78 -23.71 -19.09 -14.78
N LEU A 79 -25.01 -19.29 -14.64
CA LEU A 79 -25.95 -18.22 -14.26
C LEU A 79 -25.79 -17.81 -12.79
N ALA A 80 -25.68 -18.79 -11.88
CA ALA A 80 -25.54 -18.59 -10.44
C ALA A 80 -24.17 -18.02 -10.02
N LEU A 81 -23.12 -18.17 -10.83
CA LEU A 81 -21.84 -17.52 -10.63
C LEU A 81 -21.73 -16.22 -11.44
N GLY A 82 -22.14 -16.22 -12.71
CA GLY A 82 -21.92 -15.14 -13.66
C GLY A 82 -22.72 -13.88 -13.33
N ILE A 83 -24.03 -14.00 -13.06
CA ILE A 83 -24.86 -12.83 -12.74
C ILE A 83 -24.38 -12.15 -11.44
N PRO A 84 -24.15 -12.87 -10.32
CA PRO A 84 -23.60 -12.25 -9.12
C PRO A 84 -22.18 -11.73 -9.28
N SER A 85 -21.32 -12.38 -10.08
CA SER A 85 -19.96 -11.87 -10.35
C SER A 85 -19.97 -10.53 -11.09
N ILE A 86 -20.90 -10.33 -12.04
CA ILE A 86 -21.05 -9.05 -12.74
C ILE A 86 -21.51 -7.95 -11.76
N LEU A 87 -22.45 -8.26 -10.87
CA LEU A 87 -22.91 -7.31 -9.84
C LEU A 87 -21.80 -6.95 -8.85
N VAL A 88 -21.04 -7.94 -8.36
CA VAL A 88 -19.86 -7.72 -7.51
C VAL A 88 -18.81 -6.88 -8.23
N TYR A 89 -18.52 -7.14 -9.51
CA TYR A 89 -17.59 -6.33 -10.29
C TYR A 89 -18.04 -4.87 -10.42
N GLN A 90 -19.32 -4.63 -10.70
CA GLN A 90 -19.89 -3.27 -10.79
C GLN A 90 -19.78 -2.53 -9.45
N LYS A 91 -20.09 -3.19 -8.32
CA LYS A 91 -19.96 -2.58 -6.99
C LYS A 91 -18.50 -2.42 -6.55
N ALA A 92 -17.60 -3.32 -6.95
CA ALA A 92 -16.17 -3.21 -6.69
C ALA A 92 -15.54 -2.04 -7.46
N LYS A 93 -15.97 -1.82 -8.71
CA LYS A 93 -15.59 -0.63 -9.48
C LYS A 93 -16.09 0.65 -8.80
N ALA A 94 -17.36 0.69 -8.38
CA ALA A 94 -17.92 1.85 -7.69
C ALA A 94 -17.17 2.17 -6.37
N PHE A 95 -16.88 1.15 -5.55
CA PHE A 95 -16.09 1.28 -4.32
C PHE A 95 -14.65 1.78 -4.57
N TYR A 96 -14.01 1.32 -5.65
CA TYR A 96 -12.71 1.81 -6.07
C TYR A 96 -12.76 3.28 -6.52
N GLU A 97 -13.82 3.69 -7.24
CA GLU A 97 -13.99 5.06 -7.71
C GLU A 97 -14.31 6.05 -6.57
N THR A 98 -15.13 5.69 -5.58
CA THR A 98 -15.33 6.51 -4.37
C THR A 98 -14.08 6.56 -3.49
N GLY A 99 -13.35 5.44 -3.35
CA GLY A 99 -12.08 5.40 -2.61
C GLY A 99 -10.99 6.31 -3.22
N LEU A 100 -10.97 6.46 -4.54
CA LEU A 100 -10.14 7.48 -5.21
C LEU A 100 -10.62 8.92 -4.93
N GLY A 101 -11.93 9.12 -4.74
CA GLY A 101 -12.51 10.38 -4.28
C GLY A 101 -11.94 10.83 -2.94
N VAL A 102 -11.84 9.92 -1.96
CA VAL A 102 -11.21 10.20 -0.65
C VAL A 102 -9.76 10.64 -0.82
N VAL A 103 -8.97 9.93 -1.65
CA VAL A 103 -7.57 10.30 -1.91
C VAL A 103 -7.45 11.68 -2.55
N ALA A 104 -8.31 12.00 -3.52
CA ALA A 104 -8.33 13.30 -4.19
C ALA A 104 -8.74 14.45 -3.23
N ALA A 105 -9.75 14.22 -2.38
CA ALA A 105 -10.19 15.18 -1.38
C ALA A 105 -9.11 15.45 -0.32
N THR A 106 -8.38 14.42 0.10
CA THR A 106 -7.23 14.55 1.01
C THR A 106 -6.08 15.31 0.36
N GLN A 107 -5.77 15.06 -0.91
CA GLN A 107 -4.77 15.83 -1.67
C GLN A 107 -5.18 17.29 -1.90
N ALA A 108 -6.48 17.56 -1.99
CA ALA A 108 -7.04 18.92 -2.05
C ALA A 108 -7.17 19.59 -0.66
N GLN A 109 -6.76 18.91 0.42
CA GLN A 109 -6.83 19.39 1.80
C GLN A 109 -8.23 19.88 2.22
N ASN A 110 -9.30 19.30 1.67
CA ASN A 110 -10.68 19.73 1.87
C ASN A 110 -11.39 18.76 2.82
N LEU A 111 -11.47 19.09 4.12
CA LEU A 111 -11.94 18.14 5.14
C LEU A 111 -13.45 17.79 5.01
N PRO A 112 -14.36 18.73 4.71
CA PRO A 112 -15.75 18.39 4.39
C PRO A 112 -15.88 17.41 3.21
N GLN A 113 -15.08 17.59 2.15
CA GLN A 113 -15.09 16.70 1.00
C GLN A 113 -14.49 15.32 1.34
N VAL A 114 -13.46 15.25 2.21
CA VAL A 114 -12.95 13.98 2.74
C VAL A 114 -14.05 13.22 3.47
N LYS A 115 -14.83 13.89 4.33
CA LYS A 115 -15.98 13.28 5.04
C LYS A 115 -17.04 12.74 4.08
N ASP A 116 -17.44 13.55 3.10
CA ASP A 116 -18.48 13.20 2.11
C ASP A 116 -18.05 12.01 1.23
N GLU A 117 -16.82 12.02 0.70
CA GLU A 117 -16.28 10.87 -0.06
C GLU A 117 -16.04 9.63 0.82
N LEU A 118 -15.70 9.79 2.10
CA LEU A 118 -15.51 8.68 3.03
C LEU A 118 -16.84 7.97 3.32
N GLN A 119 -17.92 8.74 3.55
CA GLN A 119 -19.28 8.21 3.70
C GLN A 119 -19.75 7.49 2.41
N LYS A 120 -19.58 8.10 1.23
CA LYS A 120 -19.87 7.43 -0.06
C LYS A 120 -19.07 6.13 -0.24
N THR A 121 -17.82 6.10 0.24
CA THR A 121 -16.97 4.91 0.19
C THR A 121 -17.47 3.81 1.13
N LYS A 122 -17.99 4.17 2.31
CA LYS A 122 -18.62 3.25 3.26
C LYS A 122 -19.94 2.68 2.73
N ASP A 123 -20.78 3.50 2.11
CA ASP A 123 -22.05 3.05 1.50
C ASP A 123 -21.84 2.16 0.26
N SER A 124 -20.81 2.45 -0.54
CA SER A 124 -20.41 1.60 -1.67
C SER A 124 -19.75 0.29 -1.20
N LEU A 125 -18.99 0.29 -0.11
CA LEU A 125 -18.49 -0.93 0.53
C LEU A 125 -19.64 -1.79 1.08
N SER A 126 -20.62 -1.20 1.77
CA SER A 126 -21.81 -1.91 2.25
C SER A 126 -22.60 -2.54 1.10
N SER A 127 -22.73 -1.81 -0.03
CA SER A 127 -23.31 -2.32 -1.28
C SER A 127 -22.52 -3.49 -1.88
N LEU A 128 -21.18 -3.42 -1.82
CA LEU A 128 -20.26 -4.45 -2.33
C LEU A 128 -20.29 -5.71 -1.46
N GLN A 129 -20.17 -5.58 -0.14
CA GLN A 129 -20.34 -6.67 0.83
C GLN A 129 -21.71 -7.36 0.66
N SER A 130 -22.78 -6.58 0.53
CA SER A 130 -24.13 -7.10 0.31
C SER A 130 -24.26 -7.88 -1.02
N SER A 131 -23.58 -7.43 -2.08
CA SER A 131 -23.52 -8.15 -3.35
C SER A 131 -22.64 -9.41 -3.26
N PHE A 132 -21.55 -9.36 -2.49
CA PHE A 132 -20.62 -10.48 -2.29
C PHE A 132 -21.25 -11.62 -1.47
N ARG A 133 -22.22 -11.33 -0.59
CA ARG A 133 -22.98 -12.36 0.15
C ARG A 133 -23.62 -13.42 -0.76
N PHE A 134 -24.03 -13.06 -1.98
CA PHE A 134 -24.56 -14.01 -2.97
C PHE A 134 -23.51 -14.99 -3.53
N LEU A 135 -22.21 -14.70 -3.35
CA LEU A 135 -21.11 -15.58 -3.73
C LEU A 135 -20.51 -16.31 -2.52
N SER A 136 -20.83 -15.94 -1.27
CA SER A 136 -20.20 -16.50 -0.06
C SER A 136 -20.40 -18.02 0.11
N TRP A 137 -21.32 -18.66 -0.61
CA TRP A 137 -21.44 -20.13 -0.67
C TRP A 137 -20.27 -20.80 -1.40
N THR A 138 -19.61 -20.08 -2.31
CA THR A 138 -18.46 -20.59 -3.09
C THR A 138 -17.21 -20.84 -2.23
N LYS A 139 -17.18 -20.38 -0.97
CA LYS A 139 -16.11 -20.65 0.01
C LYS A 139 -15.87 -22.13 0.32
N PHE A 140 -16.84 -22.99 -0.02
CA PHE A 140 -16.75 -24.44 0.12
C PHE A 140 -16.26 -25.17 -1.15
N ILE A 141 -16.13 -24.47 -2.29
CA ILE A 141 -15.68 -25.07 -3.56
C ILE A 141 -14.15 -25.18 -3.53
N PRO A 142 -13.56 -26.35 -3.84
CA PRO A 142 -12.10 -26.49 -4.01
C PRO A 142 -11.54 -25.49 -5.04
N PHE A 143 -10.28 -25.09 -4.86
CA PHE A 143 -9.58 -24.04 -5.63
C PHE A 143 -10.17 -22.62 -5.48
N PHE A 144 -11.47 -22.42 -5.75
CA PHE A 144 -12.13 -21.11 -5.70
C PHE A 144 -12.33 -20.57 -4.27
N GLY A 145 -12.66 -21.45 -3.32
CA GLY A 145 -13.06 -21.04 -1.97
C GLY A 145 -11.98 -20.31 -1.16
N GLY A 146 -10.71 -20.45 -1.56
CA GLY A 146 -9.60 -19.65 -1.02
C GLY A 146 -9.74 -18.17 -1.37
N TYR A 147 -9.83 -17.85 -2.67
CA TYR A 147 -9.99 -16.47 -3.15
C TYR A 147 -11.21 -15.78 -2.53
N THR A 148 -12.31 -16.51 -2.32
CA THR A 148 -13.52 -15.94 -1.72
C THR A 148 -13.39 -15.69 -0.21
N LYS A 149 -12.49 -16.41 0.48
CA LYS A 149 -12.10 -16.06 1.86
C LYS A 149 -11.21 -14.82 1.86
N ASP A 150 -10.17 -14.79 1.03
CA ASP A 150 -9.29 -13.60 0.90
C ASP A 150 -10.11 -12.34 0.58
N THR A 151 -11.11 -12.44 -0.30
CA THR A 151 -12.03 -11.33 -0.61
C THR A 151 -12.93 -10.97 0.58
N GLN A 152 -13.43 -11.92 1.37
CA GLN A 152 -14.19 -11.60 2.58
C GLN A 152 -13.30 -10.86 3.60
N HIS A 153 -12.08 -11.34 3.82
CA HIS A 153 -11.10 -10.72 4.71
C HIS A 153 -10.74 -9.31 4.24
N ALA A 154 -10.45 -9.13 2.94
CA ALA A 154 -10.22 -7.80 2.35
C ALA A 154 -11.42 -6.85 2.49
N LEU A 155 -12.66 -7.34 2.38
CA LEU A 155 -13.88 -6.55 2.55
C LEU A 155 -14.18 -6.21 4.02
N ASN A 156 -13.71 -7.01 4.97
CA ASN A 156 -13.79 -6.73 6.40
C ASN A 156 -12.70 -5.71 6.81
N ALA A 157 -11.46 -5.94 6.38
CA ALA A 157 -10.33 -5.02 6.57
C ALA A 157 -10.61 -3.63 5.98
N ALA A 158 -11.24 -3.57 4.80
CA ALA A 158 -11.71 -2.31 4.22
C ALA A 158 -12.76 -1.61 5.10
N GLY A 159 -13.62 -2.36 5.79
CA GLY A 159 -14.60 -1.80 6.74
C GLY A 159 -13.89 -1.18 7.96
N TYR A 160 -13.04 -1.96 8.62
CA TYR A 160 -12.25 -1.48 9.76
C TYR A 160 -11.30 -0.32 9.40
N GLY A 161 -10.76 -0.30 8.17
CA GLY A 161 -9.95 0.80 7.65
C GLY A 161 -10.74 2.09 7.40
N LEU A 162 -12.00 1.99 6.96
CA LEU A 162 -12.88 3.16 6.84
C LEU A 162 -13.33 3.66 8.22
N GLU A 163 -13.65 2.76 9.16
CA GLU A 163 -13.97 3.13 10.54
C GLU A 163 -12.77 3.80 11.24
N ALA A 164 -11.54 3.30 11.02
CA ALA A 164 -10.32 3.95 11.45
C ALA A 164 -10.14 5.34 10.81
N ALA A 165 -10.41 5.48 9.51
CA ALA A 165 -10.34 6.76 8.82
C ALA A 165 -11.41 7.76 9.33
N GLU A 166 -12.62 7.31 9.68
CA GLU A 166 -13.66 8.15 10.29
C GLU A 166 -13.23 8.66 11.66
N ILE A 167 -12.68 7.80 12.52
CA ILE A 167 -12.15 8.20 13.83
C ILE A 167 -11.00 9.19 13.65
N LEU A 168 -10.06 8.93 12.72
CA LEU A 168 -8.95 9.84 12.44
C LEU A 168 -9.45 11.21 11.95
N VAL A 169 -10.39 11.25 11.01
CA VAL A 169 -10.99 12.49 10.47
C VAL A 169 -11.71 13.27 11.57
N ALA A 170 -12.49 12.59 12.43
CA ALA A 170 -13.13 13.21 13.59
C ALA A 170 -12.14 13.65 14.69
N THR A 171 -10.95 13.05 14.74
CA THR A 171 -9.87 13.43 15.67
C THR A 171 -9.12 14.66 15.17
N ILE A 172 -8.88 14.81 13.85
CA ILE A 172 -8.15 15.96 13.31
C ILE A 172 -9.03 17.19 13.05
N GLU A 173 -10.36 17.01 12.91
CA GLU A 173 -11.30 18.08 12.59
C GLU A 173 -11.19 19.34 13.47
N PRO A 174 -11.09 19.26 14.82
CA PRO A 174 -11.00 20.45 15.65
C PRO A 174 -9.71 21.26 15.46
N TYR A 175 -8.70 20.71 14.78
CA TYR A 175 -7.38 21.31 14.53
C TYR A 175 -7.10 21.48 13.05
N ALA A 176 -8.12 21.32 12.18
CA ALA A 176 -7.97 21.24 10.74
C ALA A 176 -7.23 22.46 10.17
N ASP A 177 -7.55 23.65 10.65
CA ASP A 177 -6.90 24.91 10.33
C ASP A 177 -5.41 24.92 10.71
N ILE A 178 -5.06 24.43 11.91
CA ILE A 178 -3.69 24.34 12.42
C ILE A 178 -2.84 23.38 11.57
N ILE A 179 -3.43 22.29 11.08
CA ILE A 179 -2.75 21.31 10.22
C ILE A 179 -2.90 21.59 8.69
N GLY A 180 -3.46 22.74 8.31
CA GLY A 180 -3.53 23.20 6.92
C GLY A 180 -4.63 22.56 6.07
N PHE A 181 -5.66 21.96 6.68
CA PHE A 181 -6.90 21.62 5.99
C PHE A 181 -7.84 22.84 5.90
N THR A 182 -8.74 22.78 4.92
CA THR A 182 -9.63 23.87 4.52
C THR A 182 -11.10 23.42 4.51
N GLY A 183 -12.01 24.40 4.51
CA GLY A 183 -13.44 24.19 4.33
C GLY A 183 -14.24 23.80 5.58
N VAL A 184 -13.58 23.55 6.72
CA VAL A 184 -14.28 23.51 8.02
C VAL A 184 -14.94 24.87 8.23
N VAL A 185 -16.22 24.88 8.60
CA VAL A 185 -17.05 26.09 8.56
C VAL A 185 -16.59 27.08 9.62
N GLU A 186 -16.43 28.34 9.23
CA GLU A 186 -16.13 29.49 10.11
C GLU A 186 -17.37 29.91 10.93
N GLU A 187 -18.00 28.96 11.64
CA GLU A 187 -19.01 29.27 12.65
C GLU A 187 -18.32 29.79 13.91
N GLU A 188 -18.24 31.12 13.97
CA GLU A 188 -17.57 31.98 14.97
C GLU A 188 -16.04 32.13 14.81
N GLU A 189 -15.64 33.33 14.39
CA GLU A 189 -14.28 33.91 14.40
C GLU A 189 -13.15 33.05 13.80
N GLY A 190 -13.03 33.09 12.46
CA GLY A 190 -11.97 32.43 11.70
C GLY A 190 -10.55 32.73 12.22
N ASP A 191 -9.80 31.66 12.52
CA ASP A 191 -8.53 31.74 13.22
C ASP A 191 -7.35 32.15 12.32
N GLY A 192 -7.38 33.41 11.90
CA GLY A 192 -6.17 34.22 11.72
C GLY A 192 -5.82 35.05 12.97
N GLY A 193 -6.56 34.87 14.07
CA GLY A 193 -6.57 35.77 15.23
C GLY A 193 -6.09 35.18 16.56
N LYS A 194 -6.18 33.86 16.79
CA LYS A 194 -5.66 33.26 18.03
C LYS A 194 -4.14 33.20 17.97
N THR A 195 -3.52 33.59 19.08
CA THR A 195 -2.08 33.51 19.27
C THR A 195 -1.59 32.06 19.27
N THR A 196 -0.29 31.88 19.04
CA THR A 196 0.38 30.58 19.21
C THR A 196 0.13 29.98 20.60
N GLU A 197 -0.04 30.80 21.63
CA GLU A 197 -0.31 30.32 22.99
C GLU A 197 -1.71 29.72 23.15
N GLU A 198 -2.73 30.32 22.54
CA GLU A 198 -4.12 29.85 22.59
C GLU A 198 -4.31 28.57 21.76
N ARG A 199 -3.64 28.47 20.61
CA ARG A 199 -3.61 27.23 19.80
C ARG A 199 -2.93 26.08 20.56
N LEU A 200 -1.85 26.36 21.28
CA LEU A 200 -1.19 25.39 22.16
C LEU A 200 -2.09 24.98 23.33
N ASP A 201 -2.67 25.93 24.05
CA ASP A 201 -3.57 25.67 25.19
C ASP A 201 -4.82 24.87 24.77
N PHE A 202 -5.36 25.12 23.57
CA PHE A 202 -6.43 24.30 22.97
C PHE A 202 -6.00 22.84 22.77
N ILE A 203 -4.85 22.60 22.11
CA ILE A 203 -4.29 21.25 21.94
C ILE A 203 -4.04 20.58 23.30
N PHE A 204 -3.53 21.31 24.30
CA PHE A 204 -3.29 20.76 25.63
C PHE A 204 -4.56 20.35 26.38
N LYS A 205 -5.62 21.15 26.27
CA LYS A 205 -6.94 20.83 26.85
C LYS A 205 -7.59 19.60 26.21
N SER A 206 -7.28 19.32 24.95
CA SER A 206 -7.87 18.22 24.20
C SER A 206 -7.04 16.94 24.10
N LEU A 207 -5.77 16.94 24.56
CA LEU A 207 -4.96 15.72 24.68
C LEU A 207 -5.72 14.51 25.28
N PRO A 208 -6.58 14.64 26.31
CA PRO A 208 -7.36 13.50 26.83
C PRO A 208 -8.36 12.92 25.83
N ASP A 209 -9.01 13.76 25.01
CA ASP A 209 -9.94 13.32 23.96
C ASP A 209 -9.18 12.70 22.78
N ILE A 210 -8.03 13.28 22.41
CA ILE A 210 -7.12 12.72 21.40
C ILE A 210 -6.61 11.33 21.82
N ILE A 211 -6.22 11.15 23.08
CA ILE A 211 -5.81 9.83 23.62
C ILE A 211 -6.97 8.83 23.58
N SER A 212 -8.17 9.23 24.03
CA SER A 212 -9.37 8.37 24.02
C SER A 212 -9.80 7.95 22.60
N ARG A 213 -9.65 8.84 21.61
CA ARG A 213 -9.87 8.49 20.19
C ARG A 213 -8.76 7.63 19.61
N LEU A 214 -7.52 7.82 20.07
CA LEU A 214 -6.37 7.01 19.63
C LEU A 214 -6.45 5.57 20.17
N ASP A 215 -7.07 5.35 21.33
CA ASP A 215 -7.48 4.02 21.79
C ASP A 215 -8.46 3.35 20.82
N GLU A 216 -9.54 4.04 20.46
CA GLU A 216 -10.56 3.51 19.55
C GLU A 216 -10.01 3.27 18.14
N LEU A 217 -9.21 4.21 17.63
CA LEU A 217 -8.47 4.13 16.37
C LEU A 217 -7.53 2.92 16.35
N SER A 218 -6.70 2.76 17.38
CA SER A 218 -5.80 1.60 17.52
C SER A 218 -6.59 0.29 17.58
N GLY A 219 -7.76 0.26 18.24
CA GLY A 219 -8.68 -0.87 18.21
C GLY A 219 -9.12 -1.26 16.80
N LYS A 220 -9.54 -0.28 15.98
CA LYS A 220 -9.91 -0.50 14.57
C LYS A 220 -8.72 -0.90 13.69
N THR A 221 -7.56 -0.30 13.91
CA THR A 221 -6.32 -0.65 13.21
C THR A 221 -5.89 -2.09 13.47
N ASN A 222 -6.00 -2.59 14.71
CA ASN A 222 -5.73 -4.00 15.02
C ASN A 222 -6.74 -4.93 14.32
N GLN A 223 -8.05 -4.61 14.36
CA GLN A 223 -9.08 -5.39 13.65
C GLN A 223 -8.87 -5.43 12.12
N LEU A 224 -8.37 -4.35 11.53
CA LEU A 224 -7.93 -4.32 10.14
C LEU A 224 -6.72 -5.24 9.89
N ARG A 225 -5.72 -5.24 10.78
CA ARG A 225 -4.52 -6.09 10.66
C ARG A 225 -4.87 -7.58 10.74
N ASP A 226 -5.66 -7.96 11.75
CA ASP A 226 -6.13 -9.34 11.99
C ASP A 226 -6.80 -9.97 10.75
N GLU A 227 -7.56 -9.17 9.99
CA GLU A 227 -8.20 -9.57 8.74
C GLU A 227 -7.21 -9.61 7.56
N ILE A 228 -6.31 -8.63 7.44
CA ILE A 228 -5.27 -8.60 6.40
C ILE A 228 -4.33 -9.82 6.50
N ASP A 229 -3.93 -10.22 7.71
CA ASP A 229 -3.06 -11.37 7.95
C ASP A 229 -3.67 -12.72 7.49
N GLN A 230 -5.00 -12.80 7.29
CA GLN A 230 -5.65 -13.99 6.73
C GLN A 230 -5.52 -14.11 5.21
N ILE A 231 -5.22 -13.00 4.52
CA ILE A 231 -5.11 -12.95 3.06
C ILE A 231 -3.81 -13.64 2.62
N ASN A 232 -3.89 -14.59 1.69
CA ASN A 232 -2.70 -15.32 1.22
C ASN A 232 -2.21 -14.83 -0.16
N PRO A 233 -1.15 -13.99 -0.27
CA PRO A 233 -0.75 -13.41 -1.55
C PRO A 233 -0.19 -14.45 -2.52
N LYS A 234 0.32 -15.58 -2.01
CA LYS A 234 0.85 -16.68 -2.83
C LYS A 234 -0.24 -17.39 -3.64
N ARG A 235 -1.52 -17.26 -3.24
CA ARG A 235 -2.68 -17.79 -3.97
C ARG A 235 -2.90 -17.10 -5.32
N TYR A 236 -2.58 -15.81 -5.42
CA TYR A 236 -2.76 -15.02 -6.64
C TYR A 236 -1.61 -15.26 -7.65
N PRO A 237 -1.89 -15.28 -8.96
CA PRO A 237 -0.85 -15.39 -9.99
C PRO A 237 0.07 -14.17 -10.01
N VAL A 238 1.31 -14.35 -10.47
CA VAL A 238 2.29 -13.25 -10.57
C VAL A 238 1.83 -12.22 -11.61
N LYS A 239 1.44 -12.67 -12.81
CA LYS A 239 0.89 -11.83 -13.87
C LYS A 239 -0.41 -12.42 -14.44
N VAL A 240 -1.30 -11.54 -14.90
CA VAL A 240 -2.50 -11.84 -15.68
C VAL A 240 -2.48 -10.96 -16.92
N GLY A 241 -2.14 -11.55 -18.07
CA GLY A 241 -1.77 -10.77 -19.26
C GLY A 241 -0.57 -9.87 -18.97
N SER A 242 -0.71 -8.57 -19.24
CA SER A 242 0.29 -7.54 -18.94
C SER A 242 0.31 -7.08 -17.46
N TYR A 243 -0.71 -7.43 -16.66
CA TYR A 243 -0.88 -6.88 -15.32
C TYR A 243 -0.21 -7.74 -14.25
N GLU A 244 0.65 -7.13 -13.43
CA GLU A 244 1.18 -7.77 -12.23
C GLU A 244 0.16 -7.70 -11.09
N VAL A 245 -0.30 -8.88 -10.62
CA VAL A 245 -1.39 -8.98 -9.64
C VAL A 245 -0.82 -9.22 -8.25
N ARG A 246 -0.05 -10.31 -8.05
CA ARG A 246 0.58 -10.63 -6.76
C ARG A 246 1.42 -9.47 -6.21
N GLY A 247 2.21 -8.79 -7.05
CA GLY A 247 3.05 -7.67 -6.62
C GLY A 247 2.25 -6.48 -6.06
N LYS A 248 1.11 -6.17 -6.66
CA LYS A 248 0.20 -5.12 -6.16
C LYS A 248 -0.48 -5.51 -4.85
N ILE A 249 -0.87 -6.77 -4.69
CA ILE A 249 -1.48 -7.28 -3.45
C ILE A 249 -0.45 -7.25 -2.31
N VAL A 250 0.77 -7.74 -2.53
CA VAL A 250 1.85 -7.68 -1.52
C VAL A 250 2.17 -6.23 -1.13
N LYS A 251 2.30 -5.32 -2.11
CA LYS A 251 2.52 -3.89 -1.80
C LYS A 251 1.33 -3.24 -1.09
N GLY A 252 0.11 -3.65 -1.39
CA GLY A 252 -1.09 -3.16 -0.69
C GLY A 252 -1.09 -3.56 0.79
N ILE A 253 -0.74 -4.81 1.08
CA ILE A 253 -0.60 -5.33 2.45
C ILE A 253 0.53 -4.60 3.19
N ASP A 254 1.73 -4.55 2.60
CA ASP A 254 2.92 -3.85 3.13
C ASP A 254 2.64 -2.37 3.49
N LEU A 255 1.89 -1.64 2.66
CA LEU A 255 1.48 -0.26 2.96
C LEU A 255 0.46 -0.17 4.10
N ILE A 256 -0.41 -1.17 4.26
CA ILE A 256 -1.39 -1.23 5.34
C ILE A 256 -0.69 -1.60 6.66
N ASP A 257 0.26 -2.55 6.64
CA ASP A 257 1.07 -2.92 7.79
C ASP A 257 1.89 -1.73 8.31
N GLN A 258 2.55 -0.99 7.41
CA GLN A 258 3.29 0.22 7.76
C GLN A 258 2.38 1.31 8.36
N ALA A 259 1.18 1.51 7.80
CA ALA A 259 0.21 2.46 8.35
C ALA A 259 -0.32 2.01 9.73
N ALA A 260 -0.53 0.70 9.92
CA ALA A 260 -0.96 0.13 11.18
C ALA A 260 0.12 0.26 12.26
N ASP A 261 1.38 -0.06 11.92
CA ASP A 261 2.51 0.08 12.83
C ASP A 261 2.77 1.56 13.22
N LEU A 262 2.50 2.53 12.33
CA LEU A 262 2.58 3.96 12.69
C LEU A 262 1.52 4.37 13.74
N VAL A 263 0.28 3.88 13.62
CA VAL A 263 -0.78 4.14 14.61
C VAL A 263 -0.48 3.44 15.94
N ILE A 264 -0.18 2.14 15.89
CA ILE A 264 0.00 1.29 17.07
C ILE A 264 1.26 1.69 17.86
N ASN A 265 2.39 1.88 17.19
CA ASN A 265 3.65 2.26 17.85
C ASN A 265 3.76 3.79 18.10
N GLY A 266 2.93 4.60 17.43
CA GLY A 266 2.79 6.04 17.72
C GLY A 266 2.01 6.31 19.01
N LYS A 267 1.06 5.43 19.37
CA LYS A 267 0.19 5.61 20.56
C LYS A 267 0.96 5.93 21.86
N PRO A 268 2.01 5.17 22.27
CA PRO A 268 2.73 5.45 23.51
C PRO A 268 3.40 6.83 23.57
N LEU A 269 3.75 7.44 22.42
CA LEU A 269 4.29 8.79 22.37
C LEU A 269 3.22 9.86 22.67
N ILE A 270 1.99 9.62 22.23
CA ILE A 270 0.84 10.50 22.50
C ILE A 270 0.35 10.34 23.94
N GLU A 271 0.33 9.11 24.47
CA GLU A 271 0.07 8.84 25.90
C GLU A 271 1.13 9.50 26.81
N ALA A 272 2.39 9.56 26.37
CA ALA A 272 3.46 10.25 27.08
C ALA A 272 3.44 11.78 26.89
N ALA A 273 2.69 12.32 25.92
CA ALA A 273 2.72 13.75 25.59
C ALA A 273 2.32 14.69 26.75
N PRO A 274 1.28 14.41 27.57
CA PRO A 274 0.96 15.24 28.74
C PRO A 274 2.11 15.35 29.74
N TYR A 275 2.81 14.23 29.99
CA TYR A 275 4.02 14.20 30.82
C TYR A 275 5.13 15.01 30.17
N LEU A 276 5.48 14.72 28.90
CA LEU A 276 6.61 15.32 28.19
C LEU A 276 6.47 16.83 27.97
N LEU A 277 5.23 17.33 27.89
CA LEU A 277 4.92 18.74 27.64
C LEU A 277 4.52 19.48 28.93
N GLY A 278 4.65 18.84 30.09
CA GLY A 278 4.38 19.44 31.40
C GLY A 278 2.96 20.01 31.53
N THR A 279 1.97 19.27 31.03
CA THR A 279 0.56 19.69 31.02
C THR A 279 -0.07 19.59 32.42
N ASP A 280 0.41 18.63 33.22
CA ASP A 280 0.01 18.38 34.62
C ASP A 280 0.91 19.11 35.62
N GLU A 281 2.24 19.02 35.48
CA GLU A 281 3.23 19.71 36.30
C GLU A 281 4.48 20.13 35.50
N THR A 282 5.17 21.17 35.97
CA THR A 282 6.35 21.73 35.30
C THR A 282 7.50 20.71 35.26
N ARG A 283 7.86 20.26 34.06
CA ARG A 283 9.01 19.38 33.84
C ARG A 283 10.31 20.19 33.80
N THR A 284 11.41 19.57 34.22
CA THR A 284 12.77 20.11 34.09
C THR A 284 13.62 19.14 33.29
N TYR A 285 14.18 19.61 32.18
CA TYR A 285 14.99 18.83 31.25
C TYR A 285 16.45 19.27 31.27
N LEU A 286 17.35 18.29 31.19
CA LEU A 286 18.74 18.49 30.83
C LEU A 286 18.88 18.28 29.31
N ILE A 287 19.13 19.37 28.59
CA ILE A 287 19.42 19.36 27.15
C ILE A 287 20.95 19.30 27.00
N ILE A 288 21.46 18.30 26.28
CA ILE A 288 22.88 18.07 26.07
C ILE A 288 23.21 18.38 24.60
N PHE A 289 24.13 19.30 24.35
CA PHE A 289 24.57 19.66 23.01
C PHE A 289 25.81 18.84 22.66
N GLN A 290 25.73 18.05 21.58
CA GLN A 290 26.82 17.19 21.11
C GLN A 290 27.31 17.60 19.73
N ASN A 291 28.62 17.52 19.52
CA ASN A 291 29.29 17.72 18.24
C ASN A 291 29.61 16.35 17.61
N ASP A 292 28.91 16.00 16.52
CA ASP A 292 29.11 14.75 15.78
C ASP A 292 30.45 14.69 15.01
N LYS A 293 31.11 15.84 14.81
CA LYS A 293 32.44 15.91 14.17
C LYS A 293 33.60 15.52 15.09
N GLU A 294 33.33 15.36 16.39
CA GLU A 294 34.29 14.85 17.36
C GLU A 294 33.69 13.64 18.09
N LEU A 295 33.71 12.49 17.42
CA LEU A 295 33.09 11.26 17.92
C LEU A 295 33.72 10.80 19.25
N ARG A 296 32.88 10.65 20.27
CA ARG A 296 33.18 10.08 21.58
C ARG A 296 32.12 9.01 21.93
N PRO A 297 32.30 8.16 22.96
CA PRO A 297 31.38 7.04 23.24
C PRO A 297 29.90 7.41 23.43
N THR A 298 29.61 8.68 23.72
CA THR A 298 28.26 9.25 23.86
C THR A 298 27.60 9.68 22.55
N GLY A 299 28.23 9.47 21.39
CA GLY A 299 27.76 9.89 20.07
C GLY A 299 28.47 11.14 19.51
N GLY A 300 29.20 11.86 20.35
CA GLY A 300 29.91 13.09 20.01
C GLY A 300 30.46 13.78 21.26
N PHE A 301 31.34 14.77 21.09
CA PHE A 301 31.82 15.60 22.19
C PHE A 301 30.69 16.48 22.69
N ILE A 302 30.40 16.41 23.99
CA ILE A 302 29.44 17.28 24.64
C ILE A 302 30.09 18.66 24.77
N THR A 303 29.58 19.66 24.04
CA THR A 303 30.13 21.02 24.05
C THR A 303 29.50 21.89 25.14
N ALA A 304 28.21 21.69 25.38
CA ALA A 304 27.42 22.49 26.31
C ALA A 304 26.25 21.68 26.88
N TYR A 305 25.68 22.18 27.97
CA TYR A 305 24.41 21.70 28.50
C TYR A 305 23.49 22.88 28.86
N SER A 306 22.18 22.67 28.74
CA SER A 306 21.16 23.61 29.16
C SER A 306 20.17 22.91 30.09
N ILE A 307 19.74 23.63 31.12
CA ILE A 307 18.57 23.25 31.94
C ILE A 307 17.42 24.10 31.44
N ALA A 308 16.33 23.46 31.03
CA ALA A 308 15.10 24.13 30.59
C ALA A 308 13.89 23.54 31.32
N THR A 309 12.93 24.38 31.68
CA THR A 309 11.62 23.92 32.16
C THR A 309 10.59 23.94 31.04
N VAL A 310 9.62 23.02 31.12
CA VAL A 310 8.46 22.96 30.21
C VAL A 310 7.20 22.92 31.06
N GLU A 311 6.31 23.86 30.78
CA GLU A 311 5.04 24.04 31.50
C GLU A 311 3.97 24.34 30.44
N LYS A 312 3.01 23.42 30.26
CA LYS A 312 1.96 23.51 29.22
C LYS A 312 2.55 23.82 27.84
N GLY A 313 3.57 23.05 27.45
CA GLY A 313 4.34 23.22 26.21
C GLY A 313 5.25 24.45 26.14
N LYS A 314 5.18 25.39 27.09
CA LYS A 314 6.02 26.59 27.08
C LYS A 314 7.43 26.26 27.60
N PHE A 315 8.38 26.17 26.67
CA PHE A 315 9.81 26.01 26.98
C PHE A 315 10.39 27.30 27.57
N LYS A 316 10.98 27.21 28.76
CA LYS A 316 11.64 28.31 29.48
C LYS A 316 13.09 27.91 29.80
N PRO A 317 14.12 28.56 29.22
CA PRO A 317 15.50 28.27 29.58
C PRO A 317 15.80 28.74 31.01
N VAL A 318 16.37 27.86 31.85
CA VAL A 318 16.75 28.16 33.24
C VAL A 318 18.24 28.53 33.31
N SER A 319 19.10 27.78 32.60
CA SER A 319 20.52 28.12 32.45
C SER A 319 21.13 27.39 31.25
N SER A 320 22.16 27.95 30.64
CA SER A 320 22.98 27.29 29.61
C SER A 320 24.46 27.50 29.94
N ASN A 321 25.27 26.45 29.81
CA ASN A 321 26.66 26.41 30.25
C ASN A 321 27.52 25.54 29.31
N ASP A 322 28.80 25.90 29.20
CA ASP A 322 29.84 25.03 28.65
C ASP A 322 30.03 23.77 29.53
N ILE A 323 30.39 22.63 28.92
CA ILE A 323 30.65 21.37 29.63
C ILE A 323 31.75 21.51 30.71
N PHE A 324 32.75 22.36 30.50
CA PHE A 324 33.86 22.52 31.43
C PHE A 324 33.41 23.09 32.81
N ASN A 325 32.27 23.78 32.86
CA ASN A 325 31.63 24.23 34.11
C ASN A 325 31.04 23.08 34.94
N LEU A 326 30.83 21.90 34.34
CA LEU A 326 30.40 20.66 34.98
C LEU A 326 31.61 19.80 35.36
N ASP A 327 32.54 19.59 34.42
CA ASP A 327 33.77 18.82 34.64
C ASP A 327 34.61 19.40 35.79
N GLY A 328 34.74 20.72 35.88
CA GLY A 328 35.43 21.40 36.98
C GLY A 328 34.80 21.23 38.38
N ARG A 329 33.61 20.61 38.46
CA ARG A 329 32.94 20.23 39.72
C ARG A 329 33.17 18.76 40.09
N PHE A 330 33.66 17.94 39.15
CA PHE A 330 33.89 16.51 39.35
C PHE A 330 35.22 16.30 40.10
N ARG A 331 35.13 15.85 41.36
CA ARG A 331 36.28 15.72 42.27
C ARG A 331 36.81 14.30 42.58
N PRO A 332 36.26 13.16 42.10
CA PRO A 332 36.81 11.86 42.48
C PRO A 332 38.13 11.60 41.75
N THR A 333 39.24 11.76 42.46
CA THR A 333 40.55 11.30 42.02
C THR A 333 40.72 9.82 42.32
N ILE A 334 40.94 9.02 41.27
CA ILE A 334 41.51 7.68 41.44
C ILE A 334 42.97 7.88 41.85
N PRO A 335 43.45 7.35 42.98
CA PRO A 335 44.86 7.46 43.34
C PRO A 335 45.72 6.74 42.30
N SER A 336 46.81 7.38 41.87
CA SER A 336 47.78 6.76 40.96
C SER A 336 48.29 5.43 41.55
N PRO A 337 48.50 4.38 40.73
CA PRO A 337 49.14 3.16 41.20
C PRO A 337 50.50 3.46 41.84
N GLU A 338 50.82 2.78 42.95
CA GLU A 338 52.05 3.00 43.73
C GLU A 338 53.35 3.11 42.89
N PRO A 339 53.58 2.31 41.82
CA PRO A 339 54.78 2.44 40.98
C PRO A 339 54.93 3.78 40.22
N ILE A 340 53.90 4.63 40.23
CA ILE A 340 53.82 5.91 39.52
C ILE A 340 53.68 7.09 40.50
N ILE A 341 53.46 6.84 41.80
CA ILE A 341 53.55 7.87 42.84
C ILE A 341 55.04 8.19 43.06
N LYS A 342 55.39 9.48 43.05
CA LYS A 342 56.72 10.04 43.32
C LYS A 342 56.61 11.24 44.25
#